data_AF-A0A8T5PJ84-F1
#
_entry.id   AF-A0A8T5PJ84-F1
#
_cell.length_a   1.000
_cell.length_b   1.000
_cell.length_c   1.000
_cell.angle_alpha   90.00
_cell.angle_beta   90.00
_cell.angle_gamma   90.00
#
_symmetry.space_group_name_H-M   'P 1'
#
loop_
_entity.id
_entity.type
_entity.pdbx_description
1 polymer ?
#
loop_
_entity_poly.entity_id
_entity_poly.type
_entity_poly.pdbx_seq_one_letter_code
_entity_poly.pdbx_strand_id
1 'polypeptide(L)' 'MEDRILKEIKAELIKDKKFREELSIALITEILESNDLNISEEEVNKKVKRIFNELVDIKLQQKNILIES' A
#
# COMPACT_ATOMS: atom_id res chain seq x y z
N MET A 1 10.93 -19.15 2.47
CA MET A 1 11.60 -18.32 3.50
C MET A 1 11.34 -16.84 3.23
N GLU A 2 11.51 -16.38 1.98
CA GLU A 2 11.19 -15.02 1.53
C GLU A 2 9.73 -14.59 1.80
N ASP A 3 8.74 -15.46 1.55
CA ASP A 3 7.32 -15.17 1.83
C ASP A 3 7.02 -14.82 3.30
N ARG A 4 7.78 -15.40 4.24
CA ARG A 4 7.61 -15.13 5.66
C ARG A 4 8.16 -13.76 6.03
N ILE A 5 9.32 -13.40 5.49
CA ILE A 5 9.95 -12.09 5.69
C ILE A 5 9.07 -10.98 5.10
N LEU A 6 8.53 -11.18 3.89
CA LEU A 6 7.63 -10.22 3.27
C LEU A 6 6.35 -9.99 4.11
N LYS A 7 5.81 -11.03 4.72
CA LYS A 7 4.66 -10.92 5.65
C LYS A 7 5.00 -10.10 6.89
N GLU A 8 6.17 -10.32 7.48
CA GLU A 8 6.63 -9.57 8.65
C GLU A 8 6.85 -8.08 8.31
N ILE A 9 7.45 -7.77 7.16
CA ILE A 9 7.62 -6.39 6.69
C ILE A 9 6.27 -5.70 6.46
N LYS A 10 5.32 -6.39 5.81
CA LYS A 10 3.96 -5.87 5.60
C LYS A 10 3.27 -5.56 6.92
N ALA A 11 3.43 -6.42 7.93
CA ALA A 11 2.86 -6.21 9.25
C ALA A 11 3.46 -4.98 9.96
N GLU A 12 4.76 -4.75 9.82
CA GLU A 12 5.42 -3.58 10.39
C GLU A 12 5.06 -2.28 9.65
N LEU A 13 4.96 -2.31 8.32
CA LEU A 13 4.53 -1.14 7.53
C LEU A 13 3.11 -0.70 7.87
N ILE A 14 2.19 -1.63 8.13
CA ILE A 14 0.84 -1.31 8.60
C ILE A 14 0.83 -0.59 9.95
N LYS A 15 1.84 -0.81 10.82
CA LYS A 15 1.96 -0.12 12.11
C LYS A 15 2.49 1.31 11.96
N ASP A 16 3.17 1.63 10.86
CA ASP A 16 3.62 2.98 10.56
C ASP A 16 2.44 3.90 10.24
N LYS A 17 2.30 4.98 11.03
CA LYS A 17 1.22 5.96 10.87
C LYS A 17 1.29 6.66 9.52
N LYS A 18 2.48 7.08 9.09
CA LYS A 18 2.69 7.79 7.82
C LYS A 18 2.33 6.89 6.65
N PHE A 19 2.70 5.61 6.72
CA PHE A 19 2.31 4.62 5.70
C PHE A 19 0.80 4.46 5.59
N ARG A 20 0.09 4.37 6.73
CA ARG A 20 -1.39 4.30 6.71
C ARG A 20 -2.05 5.56 6.14
N GLU A 21 -1.49 6.73 6.41
CA GLU A 21 -1.96 8.00 5.84
C GLU A 21 -1.73 8.04 4.32
N GLU A 22 -0.55 7.64 3.84
CA GLU A 22 -0.24 7.50 2.41
C GLU A 22 -1.21 6.54 1.72
N LEU A 23 -1.47 5.36 2.31
CA LEU A 23 -2.43 4.38 1.79
C LEU A 23 -3.86 4.95 1.70
N SER A 24 -4.29 5.67 2.74
CA SER A 24 -5.63 6.25 2.80
C SER A 24 -5.81 7.35 1.75
N ILE A 25 -4.81 8.22 1.59
CA ILE A 25 -4.82 9.28 0.58
C ILE A 25 -4.89 8.66 -0.82
N ALA A 26 -4.02 7.68 -1.12
CA ALA A 26 -4.01 7.02 -2.42
C ALA A 26 -5.36 6.37 -2.76
N LEU A 27 -5.98 5.69 -1.79
CA LEU A 27 -7.31 5.10 -1.97
C LEU A 27 -8.39 6.14 -2.24
N ILE A 28 -8.42 7.22 -1.44
CA ILE A 28 -9.40 8.30 -1.61
C ILE A 28 -9.23 8.96 -2.98
N THR A 29 -7.99 9.25 -3.39
CA THR A 29 -7.69 9.82 -4.70
C THR A 29 -8.21 8.94 -5.83
N GLU A 30 -7.96 7.63 -5.80
CA GLU A 30 -8.43 6.72 -6.85
C GLU A 30 -9.97 6.64 -6.91
N ILE A 31 -10.66 6.63 -5.77
CA ILE A 31 -12.12 6.62 -5.72
C ILE A 31 -12.70 7.93 -6.28
N LEU A 32 -12.09 9.07 -5.94
CA LEU A 32 -12.50 10.37 -6.45
C LEU A 32 -12.27 10.47 -7.96
N GLU A 33 -11.14 9.96 -8.46
CA GLU A 33 -10.81 9.95 -9.90
C GLU A 33 -11.71 9.03 -10.72
N SER A 34 -12.16 7.91 -10.15
CA SER A 34 -13.05 6.98 -10.86
C SER A 34 -14.47 7.52 -11.02
N ASN A 35 -14.84 8.62 -10.35
CA ASN A 35 -16.20 9.18 -10.29
C ASN A 35 -17.28 8.13 -9.94
N ASP A 36 -16.87 7.05 -9.27
CA ASP A 36 -17.75 5.92 -8.95
C ASP A 36 -18.24 6.05 -7.52
N LEU A 37 -19.40 6.69 -7.37
CA LEU A 37 -20.05 6.91 -6.07
C LEU A 37 -20.74 5.64 -5.53
N ASN A 38 -20.86 4.58 -6.34
CA ASN A 38 -21.53 3.33 -5.98
C ASN A 38 -20.55 2.16 -5.94
N ILE A 39 -19.30 2.42 -5.53
CA ILE A 39 -18.30 1.39 -5.38
C ILE A 39 -18.70 0.37 -4.30
N SER A 40 -18.61 -0.92 -4.63
CA SER A 40 -18.90 -1.98 -3.67
C SER A 40 -17.74 -2.15 -2.67
N GLU A 41 -18.05 -2.70 -1.49
CA GLU A 41 -17.02 -3.03 -0.51
C GLU A 41 -15.97 -4.02 -1.07
N GLU A 42 -16.41 -4.96 -1.92
CA GLU A 42 -15.50 -5.92 -2.58
C GLU A 42 -14.48 -5.19 -3.48
N GLU A 43 -14.94 -4.19 -4.23
CA GLU A 43 -14.10 -3.42 -5.14
C GLU A 43 -13.14 -2.50 -4.36
N VAL A 44 -13.61 -1.90 -3.27
CA VAL A 44 -12.73 -1.16 -2.34
C VAL A 44 -11.64 -2.08 -1.79
N ASN A 45 -11.98 -3.29 -1.34
CA ASN A 45 -11.01 -4.24 -0.81
C ASN A 45 -9.95 -4.66 -1.85
N LYS A 46 -10.34 -4.84 -3.11
CA LYS A 46 -9.40 -5.10 -4.22
C LYS A 46 -8.43 -3.94 -4.42
N LYS A 47 -8.95 -2.71 -4.46
CA LYS A 47 -8.14 -1.49 -4.61
C LYS A 47 -7.17 -1.31 -3.45
N VAL A 48 -7.63 -1.43 -2.20
CA VAL A 48 -6.78 -1.37 -1.00
C VAL A 48 -5.63 -2.36 -1.10
N LYS A 49 -5.92 -3.63 -1.45
CA LYS A 49 -4.89 -4.67 -1.56
C LYS A 49 -3.85 -4.35 -2.64
N ARG A 50 -4.29 -3.84 -3.79
CA ARG A 50 -3.41 -3.42 -4.89
C ARG A 50 -2.50 -2.27 -4.46
N ILE A 51 -3.08 -1.16 -4.00
CA ILE A 51 -2.36 0.04 -3.56
C ILE A 51 -1.38 -0.30 -2.43
N PHE A 52 -1.80 -1.12 -1.47
CA PHE A 52 -0.94 -1.55 -0.37
C PHE A 52 0.32 -2.26 -0.89
N ASN A 53 0.20 -3.19 -1.84
CA ASN A 53 1.36 -3.87 -2.38
C ASN A 53 2.28 -2.91 -3.16
N GLU A 54 1.72 -2.01 -3.96
CA GLU A 54 2.49 -1.00 -4.70
C GLU A 54 3.29 -0.10 -3.76
N LEU A 55 2.67 0.37 -2.68
CA LEU A 55 3.36 1.18 -1.67
C LEU A 55 4.46 0.39 -0.94
N VAL A 56 4.21 -0.88 -0.60
CA VAL A 56 5.25 -1.75 0.00
C VAL A 56 6.43 -1.88 -0.94
N ASP A 57 6.20 -2.13 -2.23
CA ASP A 57 7.26 -2.30 -3.23
C ASP A 57 8.09 -1.02 -3.38
N ILE A 58 7.43 0.15 -3.45
CA ILE A 58 8.11 1.46 -3.48
C ILE A 58 9.00 1.65 -2.24
N LYS A 59 8.49 1.36 -1.03
CA LYS A 59 9.28 1.51 0.20
C LYS A 59 10.46 0.54 0.25
N LEU A 60 10.29 -0.68 -0.23
CA LEU A 60 11.37 -1.67 -0.32
C LEU A 60 12.45 -1.22 -1.31
N GLN A 61 12.06 -0.72 -2.48
CA GLN A 61 12.99 -0.16 -3.46
C GLN A 61 13.75 1.05 -2.91
N GLN A 62 13.07 1.98 -2.24
CA GLN A 62 13.70 3.14 -1.61
C GLN A 62 14.76 2.73 -0.57
N LYS A 63 14.48 1.70 0.23
CA LYS A 63 15.46 1.16 1.20
C LYS A 63 16.65 0.49 0.53
N ASN A 64 16.45 -0.24 -0.56
CA ASN A 64 17.55 -0.88 -1.29
C ASN A 64 18.44 0.16 -2.01
N ILE A 65 17.85 1.21 -2.58
CA ILE A 65 18.60 2.31 -3.21
C ILE A 65 19.49 3.02 -2.18
N LEU A 66 19.02 3.20 -0.93
CA LEU A 66 19.80 3.79 0.17
C LEU A 66 21.00 2.93 0.63
N ILE A 67 21.06 1.65 0.26
CA ILE A 67 22.17 0.74 0.63
C ILE A 67 23.26 0.75 -0.45
N GLU A 68 22.93 1.10 -1.69
CA GLU A 68 23.85 1.09 -2.83
C GLU A 68 24.49 2.46 -3.15
N SER A 69 24.01 3.54 -2.51
CA SER A 69 24.53 4.92 -2.62
C SER A 69 25.41 5.30 -1.44
#